data_AF-A0A383E8G1-F1
#
_entry.id   AF-A0A383E8G1-F1
#
_cell.length_a   1.000
_cell.length_b   1.000
_cell.length_c   1.000
_cell.angle_alpha   90.00
_cell.angle_beta   90.00
_cell.angle_gamma   90.00
#
_symmetry.space_group_name_H-M   'P 1'
#
loop_
_entity.id
_entity.type
_entity.pdbx_description
1 polymer ?
#
loop_
_entity_poly.entity_id
_entity_poly.type
_entity_poly.pdbx_seq_one_letter_code
_entity_poly.pdbx_strand_id
1 'polypeptide(L)'
;PRLDDKALTVFTDGGEGRISVNAPRLDTDYIPMNTRVQVYANQTKIVVEEIAEESVVLFIPEPLLWSPDEPFQYRLLVELVEKKTNKVIDNLELFIGMRMLESDGEIIRLNRKPLLIRGVLDWGYRPPHFAPYLSKEDWVNQFREVKTMGFNLVKVCLWVPPSSFYEAADETGILIWQEYPTWHAQIDEEHMNELSEEFDEFFLHDGSHVSVILRSLTCESGRDHADPKVLG
;
A
#
# COMPACT_ATOMS: atom_id res chain seq x y z
N PRO A 1 7.66 20.14 14.12
CA PRO A 1 6.52 19.52 13.41
C PRO A 1 6.83 19.31 11.92
N ARG A 2 7.08 18.06 11.54
CA ARG A 2 7.04 17.61 10.15
C ARG A 2 6.00 16.52 10.02
N LEU A 3 5.29 16.49 8.89
CA LEU A 3 4.56 15.30 8.48
C LEU A 3 5.60 14.24 8.08
N ASP A 4 5.56 13.10 8.76
CA ASP A 4 6.29 11.90 8.36
C ASP A 4 5.32 11.04 7.54
N ASP A 5 5.69 10.75 6.31
CA ASP A 5 4.94 9.89 5.40
C ASP A 5 4.78 8.47 5.95
N LYS A 6 5.71 8.02 6.81
CA LYS A 6 5.62 6.73 7.51
C LYS A 6 4.61 6.70 8.65
N ALA A 7 4.24 7.88 9.15
CA ALA A 7 3.31 8.00 10.27
C ALA A 7 1.88 8.29 9.78
N LEU A 8 1.73 8.72 8.52
CA LEU A 8 0.43 9.01 7.93
C LEU A 8 -0.24 7.74 7.42
N THR A 9 -1.22 7.24 8.16
CA THR A 9 -1.99 6.08 7.71
C THR A 9 -3.27 6.55 7.00
N VAL A 10 -3.43 6.13 5.74
CA VAL A 10 -4.68 6.31 5.00
C VAL A 10 -5.41 4.98 4.88
N PHE A 11 -6.60 4.92 5.46
CA PHE A 11 -7.50 3.78 5.28
C PHE A 11 -8.62 4.13 4.32
N THR A 12 -8.86 3.26 3.34
CA THR A 12 -10.10 3.28 2.55
C THR A 12 -10.98 2.12 2.98
N ASP A 13 -12.29 2.33 3.04
CA ASP A 13 -13.27 1.32 3.49
C ASP A 13 -13.56 0.21 2.48
N GLY A 14 -12.63 -0.05 1.57
CA GLY A 14 -12.86 -1.06 0.55
C GLY A 14 -13.76 -0.60 -0.60
N GLY A 15 -13.88 0.72 -0.85
CA GLY A 15 -14.60 1.23 -2.02
C GLY A 15 -16.04 1.69 -1.76
N GLU A 16 -16.41 1.93 -0.49
CA GLU A 16 -17.65 2.62 -0.13
C GLU A 16 -17.46 4.14 -0.02
N GLY A 17 -16.22 4.61 -0.13
CA GLY A 17 -15.88 6.02 -0.36
C GLY A 17 -15.34 6.73 0.87
N ARG A 18 -15.21 6.05 2.02
CA ARG A 18 -14.60 6.62 3.22
C ARG A 18 -13.07 6.60 3.10
N ILE A 19 -12.47 7.75 3.41
CA ILE A 19 -11.03 7.92 3.59
C ILE A 19 -10.82 8.31 5.05
N SER A 20 -9.98 7.60 5.78
CA SER A 20 -9.55 7.98 7.13
C SER A 20 -8.06 8.28 7.11
N VAL A 21 -7.68 9.51 7.47
CA VAL A 21 -6.29 9.97 7.54
C VAL A 21 -5.93 10.16 9.00
N ASN A 22 -4.93 9.42 9.48
CA ASN A 22 -4.31 9.65 10.77
C ASN A 22 -2.98 10.38 10.55
N ALA A 23 -2.81 11.56 11.14
CA ALA A 23 -1.57 12.33 11.04
C ALA A 23 -0.97 12.53 12.45
N PRO A 24 -0.25 11.53 12.99
CA PRO A 24 0.39 11.62 14.29
C PRO A 24 1.49 12.70 14.26
N ARG A 25 1.65 13.40 15.38
CA ARG A 25 2.48 14.60 15.48
C ARG A 25 3.84 14.28 16.06
N LEU A 26 4.91 14.61 15.33
CA LEU A 26 6.27 14.67 15.87
C LEU A 26 6.52 16.09 16.41
N ASP A 27 6.81 16.19 17.72
CA ASP A 27 7.02 17.42 18.50
C ASP A 27 5.83 18.38 18.61
N THR A 28 5.17 18.40 19.77
CA THR A 28 4.11 19.36 20.13
C THR A 28 4.58 20.46 21.08
N ASP A 29 5.83 20.87 20.99
CA ASP A 29 6.32 22.02 21.76
C ASP A 29 5.73 23.32 21.16
N TYR A 30 4.61 23.75 21.76
CA TYR A 30 4.07 25.11 21.84
C TYR A 30 3.15 25.70 20.75
N ILE A 31 2.89 25.05 19.61
CA ILE A 31 1.97 25.61 18.59
C ILE A 31 0.75 24.71 18.39
N PRO A 32 -0.48 25.16 18.76
CA PRO A 32 -1.70 24.42 18.46
C PRO A 32 -1.93 24.35 16.95
N MET A 33 -2.03 23.13 16.42
CA MET A 33 -2.24 22.87 14.99
C MET A 33 -3.51 22.04 14.74
N ASN A 34 -4.00 22.07 13.51
CA ASN A 34 -4.96 21.11 12.96
C ASN A 34 -4.37 20.42 11.73
N THR A 35 -4.89 19.24 11.42
CA THR A 35 -4.68 18.54 10.15
C THR A 35 -5.80 18.90 9.21
N ARG A 36 -5.45 19.45 8.04
CA ARG A 36 -6.38 19.71 6.95
C ARG A 36 -6.15 18.70 5.84
N VAL A 37 -7.21 18.11 5.31
CA VAL A 37 -7.12 17.19 4.17
C VAL A 37 -7.98 17.66 3.01
N GLN A 38 -7.43 17.58 1.80
CA GLN A 38 -8.10 17.88 0.55
C GLN A 38 -7.94 16.70 -0.41
N VAL A 39 -9.02 16.37 -1.14
CA VAL A 39 -9.04 15.24 -2.08
C VAL A 39 -9.32 15.72 -3.50
N TYR A 40 -8.51 15.25 -4.45
CA TYR A 40 -8.63 15.59 -5.86
C TYR A 40 -8.76 14.34 -6.74
N ALA A 41 -9.65 14.40 -7.72
CA ALA A 41 -9.69 13.47 -8.86
C ALA A 41 -9.41 14.24 -10.14
N ASN A 42 -8.49 13.74 -10.98
CA ASN A 42 -8.17 14.36 -12.28
C ASN A 42 -7.98 15.89 -12.19
N GLN A 43 -7.22 16.34 -11.17
CA GLN A 43 -6.96 17.76 -10.84
C GLN A 43 -8.15 18.57 -10.31
N THR A 44 -9.36 18.01 -10.28
CA THR A 44 -10.54 18.66 -9.70
C THR A 44 -10.66 18.33 -8.22
N LYS A 45 -10.80 19.35 -7.37
CA LYS A 45 -11.05 19.17 -5.93
C LYS A 45 -12.48 18.64 -5.73
N ILE A 46 -12.63 17.47 -5.11
CA ILE A 46 -13.96 16.86 -4.89
C ILE A 46 -14.47 17.10 -3.47
N VAL A 47 -13.60 16.99 -2.46
CA VAL A 47 -13.99 17.21 -1.05
C VAL A 47 -13.46 18.56 -0.59
N VAL A 48 -14.36 19.36 -0.02
CA VAL A 48 -14.16 20.81 0.17
C VAL A 48 -13.06 21.10 1.17
N GLU A 49 -13.07 20.49 2.35
CA GLU A 49 -12.02 20.60 3.37
C GLU A 49 -12.51 19.88 4.62
N GLU A 50 -11.70 19.04 5.25
CA GLU A 50 -11.97 18.60 6.63
C GLU A 50 -10.77 18.92 7.51
N ILE A 51 -11.06 19.44 8.70
CA ILE A 51 -10.06 19.90 9.66
C ILE A 51 -10.32 19.21 11.00
N ALA A 52 -9.34 18.46 11.50
CA ALA A 52 -9.41 17.83 12.81
C ALA A 52 -8.06 17.96 13.54
N GLU A 53 -8.04 17.66 14.84
CA GLU A 53 -6.79 17.71 15.60
C GLU A 53 -5.84 16.57 15.21
N GLU A 54 -6.33 15.33 15.07
CA GLU A 54 -5.46 14.16 14.85
C GLU A 54 -5.90 13.31 13.65
N SER A 55 -7.18 12.95 13.61
CA SER A 55 -7.75 12.09 12.56
C SER A 55 -8.82 12.82 11.74
N VAL A 56 -8.68 12.81 10.42
CA VAL A 56 -9.66 13.36 9.49
C VAL A 56 -10.36 12.21 8.77
N VAL A 57 -11.69 12.22 8.73
CA VAL A 57 -12.51 11.25 7.98
C VAL A 57 -13.28 11.99 6.89
N LEU A 58 -13.14 11.54 5.65
CA LEU A 58 -13.78 12.10 4.47
C LEU A 58 -14.65 11.04 3.82
N PHE A 59 -15.68 11.48 3.09
CA PHE A 59 -16.53 10.61 2.31
C PHE A 59 -16.65 11.11 0.87
N ILE A 60 -16.37 10.22 -0.09
CA ILE A 60 -16.54 10.46 -1.53
C ILE A 60 -17.79 9.70 -1.97
N PRO A 61 -18.88 10.39 -2.34
CA PRO A 61 -20.03 9.71 -2.92
C PRO A 61 -19.64 9.11 -4.28
N GLU A 62 -20.03 7.86 -4.52
CA GLU A 62 -19.77 7.13 -5.76
C GLU A 62 -18.27 7.14 -6.16
N PRO A 63 -17.38 6.54 -5.35
CA PRO A 63 -15.96 6.58 -5.62
C PRO A 63 -15.62 5.82 -6.91
N LEU A 64 -14.78 6.43 -7.74
CA LEU A 64 -14.00 5.72 -8.76
C LEU A 64 -13.08 4.72 -8.05
N LEU A 65 -13.16 3.46 -8.48
CA LEU A 65 -12.43 2.35 -7.89
C LEU A 65 -11.16 2.04 -8.68
N TRP A 66 -10.09 1.71 -7.97
CA TRP A 66 -8.86 1.17 -8.51
C TRP A 66 -9.05 -0.30 -8.91
N SER A 67 -8.48 -0.65 -10.05
CA SER A 67 -8.34 -2.03 -10.52
C SER A 67 -7.14 -2.16 -11.46
N PRO A 68 -6.68 -3.37 -11.79
CA PRO A 68 -5.63 -3.57 -12.78
C PRO A 68 -5.93 -2.93 -14.14
N ASP A 69 -7.19 -2.92 -14.57
CA ASP A 69 -7.59 -2.38 -15.88
C ASP A 69 -7.84 -0.86 -15.80
N GLU A 70 -8.31 -0.37 -14.66
CA GLU A 70 -8.60 1.03 -14.37
C GLU A 70 -7.90 1.44 -13.06
N PRO A 71 -6.58 1.76 -13.10
CA PRO A 71 -5.79 2.06 -11.89
C PRO A 71 -6.01 3.49 -11.39
N PHE A 72 -7.27 3.84 -11.11
CA PHE A 72 -7.63 5.18 -10.68
C PHE A 72 -7.07 5.51 -9.29
N GLN A 73 -6.47 6.69 -9.15
CA GLN A 73 -5.95 7.21 -7.89
C GLN A 73 -6.48 8.62 -7.62
N TYR A 74 -6.81 8.87 -6.36
CA TYR A 74 -7.06 10.19 -5.83
C TYR A 74 -5.76 10.80 -5.34
N ARG A 75 -5.58 12.09 -5.60
CA ARG A 75 -4.50 12.87 -5.01
C ARG A 75 -4.98 13.45 -3.69
N LEU A 76 -4.27 13.13 -2.63
CA LEU A 76 -4.54 13.56 -1.26
C LEU A 76 -3.51 14.61 -0.86
N LEU A 77 -3.96 15.83 -0.56
CA LEU A 77 -3.11 16.86 0.02
C LEU A 77 -3.43 16.97 1.51
N VAL A 78 -2.43 16.70 2.34
CA VAL A 78 -2.52 16.76 3.80
C VAL A 78 -1.65 17.92 4.28
N GLU A 79 -2.25 18.86 5.01
CA GLU A 79 -1.57 20.06 5.49
C GLU A 79 -1.65 20.14 7.03
N LEU A 80 -0.53 20.49 7.67
CA LEU A 80 -0.52 20.94 9.06
C LEU A 80 -0.74 22.45 9.08
N VAL A 81 -1.82 22.89 9.71
CA VAL A 81 -2.19 24.31 9.77
C VAL A 81 -2.17 24.82 11.22
N GLU A 82 -1.61 26.00 11.45
CA GLU A 82 -1.66 26.64 12.76
C GLU A 82 -3.09 27.10 13.09
N LYS A 83 -3.63 26.72 14.27
CA LYS A 83 -5.03 27.00 14.64
C LYS A 83 -5.39 28.49 14.64
N LYS A 84 -4.45 29.36 15.02
CA LYS A 84 -4.71 30.80 15.20
C LYS A 84 -4.68 31.59 13.89
N THR A 85 -3.73 31.28 13.02
CA THR A 85 -3.46 32.05 11.79
C THR A 85 -3.97 31.36 10.54
N ASN A 86 -4.33 30.07 10.65
CA ASN A 86 -4.66 29.18 9.54
C ASN A 86 -3.51 29.05 8.51
N LYS A 87 -2.28 29.36 8.92
CA LYS A 87 -1.10 29.27 8.07
C LYS A 87 -0.67 27.81 7.93
N VAL A 88 -0.42 27.38 6.70
CA VAL A 88 0.20 26.08 6.40
C VAL A 88 1.65 26.09 6.91
N ILE A 89 1.96 25.15 7.79
CA ILE A 89 3.28 24.95 8.38
C ILE A 89 4.04 23.88 7.61
N ASP A 90 3.34 22.82 7.22
CA ASP A 90 3.88 21.71 6.44
C ASP A 90 2.78 21.08 5.58
N ASN A 91 3.17 20.40 4.51
CA ASN A 91 2.24 19.65 3.66
C ASN A 91 2.89 18.41 3.06
N LEU A 92 2.05 17.41 2.79
CA LEU A 92 2.43 16.17 2.16
C LEU A 92 1.38 15.81 1.11
N GLU A 93 1.84 15.37 -0.05
CA GLU A 93 0.99 14.89 -1.14
C GLU A 93 1.16 13.39 -1.32
N LEU A 94 0.03 12.69 -1.40
CA LEU A 94 -0.04 11.24 -1.56
C LEU A 94 -1.00 10.89 -2.69
N PHE A 95 -0.85 9.69 -3.24
CA PHE A 95 -1.84 9.10 -4.14
C PHE A 95 -2.45 7.88 -3.47
N ILE A 96 -3.78 7.77 -3.50
CA ILE A 96 -4.52 6.65 -2.90
C ILE A 96 -5.49 6.06 -3.91
N GLY A 97 -5.59 4.74 -3.95
CA GLY A 97 -6.64 4.05 -4.69
C GLY A 97 -7.71 3.50 -3.74
N MET A 98 -8.90 3.26 -4.28
CA MET A 98 -10.01 2.64 -3.53
C MET A 98 -10.39 1.33 -4.19
N ARG A 99 -10.35 0.21 -3.46
CA ARG A 99 -10.80 -1.09 -3.99
C ARG A 99 -11.41 -1.96 -2.91
N MET A 100 -12.37 -2.79 -3.29
CA MET A 100 -12.90 -3.84 -2.42
C MET A 100 -12.16 -5.15 -2.68
N LEU A 101 -11.62 -5.79 -1.63
CA LEU A 101 -11.19 -7.18 -1.71
C LEU A 101 -12.06 -8.04 -0.81
N GLU A 102 -12.54 -9.14 -1.38
CA GLU A 102 -13.35 -10.12 -0.68
C GLU A 102 -12.83 -11.52 -1.02
N SER A 103 -13.04 -12.48 -0.12
CA SER A 103 -12.80 -13.89 -0.40
C SER A 103 -14.09 -14.67 -0.17
N ASP A 104 -14.40 -15.57 -1.10
CA ASP A 104 -15.55 -16.47 -1.06
C ASP A 104 -15.04 -17.88 -1.37
N GLY A 105 -14.67 -18.60 -0.30
CA GLY A 105 -13.94 -19.87 -0.41
C GLY A 105 -12.60 -19.67 -1.13
N GLU A 106 -12.45 -20.30 -2.29
CA GLU A 106 -11.24 -20.26 -3.12
C GLU A 106 -11.22 -19.07 -4.09
N ILE A 107 -12.31 -18.28 -4.16
CA ILE A 107 -12.45 -17.19 -5.10
C ILE A 107 -12.10 -15.87 -4.41
N ILE A 108 -11.04 -15.23 -4.88
CA ILE A 108 -10.76 -13.82 -4.56
C ILE A 108 -11.63 -12.95 -5.47
N ARG A 109 -12.27 -11.94 -4.90
CA ARG A 109 -13.04 -10.93 -5.63
C ARG A 109 -12.40 -9.56 -5.45
N LEU A 110 -12.31 -8.82 -6.55
CA LEU A 110 -11.92 -7.42 -6.60
C LEU A 110 -13.12 -6.60 -7.06
N ASN A 111 -13.54 -5.60 -6.26
CA ASN A 111 -14.70 -4.76 -6.55
C ASN A 111 -15.96 -5.61 -6.86
N ARG A 112 -16.23 -6.62 -6.02
CA ARG A 112 -17.34 -7.60 -6.12
C ARG A 112 -17.28 -8.55 -7.33
N LYS A 113 -16.26 -8.46 -8.18
CA LYS A 113 -16.07 -9.32 -9.35
C LYS A 113 -14.98 -10.37 -9.09
N PRO A 114 -15.16 -11.64 -9.53
CA PRO A 114 -14.09 -12.65 -9.42
C PRO A 114 -12.80 -12.17 -10.08
N LEU A 115 -11.68 -12.34 -9.38
CA LEU A 115 -10.35 -11.96 -9.85
C LEU A 115 -9.60 -13.21 -10.31
N LEU A 116 -9.31 -13.28 -11.62
CA LEU A 116 -8.40 -14.28 -12.16
C LEU A 116 -6.95 -13.80 -12.01
N ILE A 117 -6.18 -14.46 -11.13
CA ILE A 117 -4.77 -14.14 -10.89
C ILE A 117 -3.89 -14.82 -11.93
N ARG A 118 -3.03 -14.02 -12.57
CA ARG A 118 -1.94 -14.46 -13.45
C ARG A 118 -0.65 -13.85 -12.90
N GLY A 119 -0.01 -14.61 -12.02
CA GLY A 119 1.16 -14.17 -11.26
C GLY A 119 2.48 -14.47 -11.96
N VAL A 120 3.44 -13.56 -11.82
CA VAL A 120 4.87 -13.77 -12.07
C VAL A 120 5.65 -13.46 -10.79
N LEU A 121 6.80 -14.09 -10.59
CA LEU A 121 7.60 -13.97 -9.37
C LEU A 121 8.82 -13.06 -9.60
N ASP A 122 9.11 -12.16 -8.66
CA ASP A 122 10.27 -11.27 -8.64
C ASP A 122 11.12 -11.42 -7.37
N TRP A 123 12.39 -11.81 -7.56
CA TRP A 123 13.41 -11.97 -6.49
C TRP A 123 14.24 -10.71 -6.22
N GLY A 124 13.97 -9.59 -6.90
CA GLY A 124 14.75 -8.35 -6.76
C GLY A 124 16.14 -8.39 -7.41
N TYR A 125 16.50 -9.50 -8.08
CA TYR A 125 17.78 -9.64 -8.75
C TYR A 125 17.82 -8.83 -10.06
N ARG A 126 18.79 -7.92 -10.20
CA ARG A 126 18.93 -7.01 -11.37
C ARG A 126 20.39 -6.78 -11.78
N PRO A 127 21.04 -7.70 -12.51
CA PRO A 127 22.41 -7.50 -13.02
C PRO A 127 22.55 -6.24 -13.89
N PRO A 128 23.69 -5.53 -13.83
CA PRO A 128 24.91 -5.83 -13.06
C PRO A 128 24.85 -5.38 -11.59
N HIS A 129 23.72 -4.82 -11.15
CA HIS A 129 23.57 -4.35 -9.78
C HIS A 129 23.27 -5.53 -8.83
N PHE A 130 23.82 -5.46 -7.62
CA PHE A 130 23.55 -6.44 -6.56
C PHE A 130 22.23 -6.17 -5.82
N ALA A 131 21.64 -4.99 -6.04
CA ALA A 131 20.37 -4.59 -5.47
C ALA A 131 19.51 -3.91 -6.55
N PRO A 132 18.18 -3.96 -6.43
CA PRO A 132 17.26 -3.30 -7.35
C PRO A 132 17.30 -1.79 -7.13
N TYR A 133 18.30 -1.13 -7.70
CA TYR A 133 18.38 0.33 -7.74
C TYR A 133 17.77 0.82 -9.06
N LEU A 134 16.46 1.00 -9.04
CA LEU A 134 15.69 1.40 -10.21
C LEU A 134 14.90 2.67 -9.89
N SER A 135 14.80 3.56 -10.88
CA SER A 135 13.92 4.71 -10.77
C SER A 135 12.46 4.25 -10.83
N LYS A 136 11.53 5.10 -10.38
CA LYS A 136 10.08 4.85 -10.53
C LYS A 136 9.70 4.62 -12.00
N GLU A 137 10.32 5.34 -12.93
CA GLU A 137 10.08 5.18 -14.37
C GLU A 137 10.51 3.80 -14.88
N ASP A 138 11.64 3.27 -14.40
CA ASP A 138 12.09 1.92 -14.74
C ASP A 138 11.10 0.85 -14.24
N TRP A 139 10.54 1.03 -13.04
CA TRP A 139 9.50 0.15 -12.51
C TRP A 139 8.22 0.22 -13.32
N VAL A 140 7.77 1.42 -13.69
CA VAL A 140 6.62 1.62 -14.55
C VAL A 140 6.80 0.88 -15.89
N ASN A 141 7.99 0.97 -16.49
CA ASN A 141 8.28 0.27 -17.74
C ASN A 141 8.27 -1.25 -17.56
N GLN A 142 8.89 -1.78 -16.51
CA GLN A 142 8.85 -3.22 -16.20
C GLN A 142 7.41 -3.72 -15.98
N PHE A 143 6.59 -3.00 -15.21
CA PHE A 143 5.20 -3.41 -15.00
C PHE A 143 4.36 -3.35 -16.27
N ARG A 144 4.60 -2.37 -17.14
CA ARG A 144 3.96 -2.34 -18.47
C ARG A 144 4.34 -3.57 -19.28
N GLU A 145 5.62 -3.97 -19.29
CA GLU A 145 6.07 -5.20 -19.95
C GLU A 145 5.39 -6.43 -19.37
N VAL A 146 5.36 -6.57 -18.04
CA VAL A 146 4.65 -7.66 -17.33
C VAL A 146 3.17 -7.73 -17.76
N LYS A 147 2.49 -6.58 -17.86
CA LYS A 147 1.11 -6.52 -18.38
C LYS A 147 1.01 -6.96 -19.83
N THR A 148 1.95 -6.56 -20.70
CA THR A 148 1.95 -6.99 -22.11
C THR A 148 2.14 -8.51 -22.27
N MET A 149 2.83 -9.14 -21.32
CA MET A 149 2.97 -10.61 -21.26
C MET A 149 1.70 -11.31 -20.73
N GLY A 150 0.69 -10.56 -20.29
CA GLY A 150 -0.59 -11.08 -19.82
C GLY A 150 -0.66 -11.35 -18.32
N PHE A 151 0.36 -11.00 -17.56
CA PHE A 151 0.33 -11.06 -16.11
C PHE A 151 -0.38 -9.84 -15.51
N ASN A 152 -1.04 -10.05 -14.38
CA ASN A 152 -1.68 -8.97 -13.63
C ASN A 152 -1.23 -8.93 -12.17
N LEU A 153 -0.39 -9.87 -11.73
CA LEU A 153 0.16 -9.90 -10.39
C LEU A 153 1.67 -10.16 -10.43
N VAL A 154 2.41 -9.43 -9.60
CA VAL A 154 3.82 -9.71 -9.28
C VAL A 154 3.90 -10.17 -7.84
N LYS A 155 4.42 -11.38 -7.62
CA LYS A 155 4.80 -11.88 -6.30
C LYS A 155 6.24 -11.45 -6.03
N VAL A 156 6.39 -10.55 -5.06
CA VAL A 156 7.69 -10.20 -4.49
C VAL A 156 8.10 -11.34 -3.57
N CYS A 157 9.29 -11.92 -3.76
CA CYS A 157 9.72 -13.13 -3.04
C CYS A 157 10.90 -12.82 -2.13
N LEU A 158 10.68 -12.82 -0.82
CA LEU A 158 11.73 -12.68 0.20
C LEU A 158 12.51 -11.36 0.17
N TRP A 159 11.88 -10.24 -0.19
CA TRP A 159 12.48 -8.91 -0.10
C TRP A 159 11.42 -7.82 0.03
N VAL A 160 11.83 -6.63 0.48
CA VAL A 160 10.97 -5.45 0.62
C VAL A 160 11.40 -4.38 -0.40
N PRO A 161 10.63 -4.16 -1.48
CA PRO A 161 10.90 -3.11 -2.46
C PRO A 161 10.85 -1.68 -1.89
N PRO A 162 11.52 -0.71 -2.54
CA PRO A 162 11.34 0.72 -2.21
C PRO A 162 9.92 1.19 -2.55
N SER A 163 9.46 2.29 -1.93
CA SER A 163 8.14 2.91 -2.20
C SER A 163 7.87 3.13 -3.70
N SER A 164 8.90 3.53 -4.46
CA SER A 164 8.80 3.74 -5.91
C SER A 164 8.35 2.50 -6.70
N PHE A 165 8.59 1.29 -6.21
CA PHE A 165 8.07 0.06 -6.79
C PHE A 165 6.56 -0.05 -6.60
N TYR A 166 6.07 0.14 -5.37
CA TYR A 166 4.64 0.03 -5.10
C TYR A 166 3.85 1.18 -5.72
N GLU A 167 4.39 2.40 -5.71
CA GLU A 167 3.78 3.53 -6.43
C GLU A 167 3.66 3.23 -7.94
N ALA A 168 4.68 2.64 -8.54
CA ALA A 168 4.63 2.24 -9.95
C ALA A 168 3.61 1.11 -10.19
N ALA A 169 3.45 0.17 -9.26
CA ALA A 169 2.42 -0.87 -9.34
C ALA A 169 1.01 -0.28 -9.22
N ASP A 170 0.82 0.65 -8.28
CA ASP A 170 -0.43 1.37 -8.09
C ASP A 170 -0.79 2.18 -9.35
N GLU A 171 0.17 2.86 -9.98
CA GLU A 171 -0.05 3.67 -11.19
C GLU A 171 -0.30 2.83 -12.45
N THR A 172 0.40 1.70 -12.58
CA THR A 172 0.29 0.86 -13.78
C THR A 172 -0.85 -0.14 -13.71
N GLY A 173 -1.45 -0.35 -12.54
CA GLY A 173 -2.48 -1.35 -12.33
C GLY A 173 -1.90 -2.77 -12.36
N ILE A 174 -0.82 -3.00 -11.60
CA ILE A 174 -0.30 -4.33 -11.27
C ILE A 174 -0.69 -4.65 -9.83
N LEU A 175 -1.15 -5.88 -9.60
CA LEU A 175 -1.38 -6.41 -8.26
C LEU A 175 -0.06 -6.88 -7.66
N ILE A 176 0.13 -6.66 -6.36
CA ILE A 176 1.30 -7.11 -5.63
C ILE A 176 0.88 -8.18 -4.61
N TRP A 177 1.61 -9.28 -4.63
CA TRP A 177 1.71 -10.20 -3.50
C TRP A 177 3.06 -9.94 -2.84
N GLN A 178 3.03 -9.34 -1.66
CA GLN A 178 4.22 -9.06 -0.87
C GLN A 178 4.57 -10.26 0.03
N GLU A 179 5.72 -10.90 -0.18
CA GLU A 179 6.27 -11.89 0.74
C GLU A 179 7.46 -11.29 1.50
N TYR A 180 7.34 -11.19 2.82
CA TYR A 180 8.39 -10.62 3.66
C TYR A 180 9.63 -11.51 3.73
N PRO A 181 10.82 -10.96 4.00
CA PRO A 181 12.12 -11.65 3.92
C PRO A 181 12.36 -12.61 5.10
N THR A 182 11.35 -13.38 5.48
CA THR A 182 11.42 -14.34 6.57
C THR A 182 11.52 -15.75 6.02
N TRP A 183 12.70 -16.36 6.22
CA TRP A 183 12.95 -17.74 5.82
C TRP A 183 13.60 -18.52 6.97
N HIS A 184 12.76 -19.15 7.79
CA HIS A 184 13.19 -20.00 8.90
C HIS A 184 12.57 -21.38 8.77
N ALA A 185 13.38 -22.44 8.90
CA ALA A 185 12.89 -23.82 8.84
C ALA A 185 11.92 -24.15 10.00
N GLN A 186 12.11 -23.52 11.16
CA GLN A 186 11.19 -23.59 12.29
C GLN A 186 11.08 -22.20 12.89
N ILE A 187 9.86 -21.79 13.26
CA ILE A 187 9.59 -20.53 13.96
C ILE A 187 9.21 -20.91 15.38
N ASP A 188 10.04 -20.55 16.36
CA ASP A 188 9.72 -20.68 17.78
C ASP A 188 9.13 -19.38 18.34
N GLU A 189 8.84 -19.35 19.64
CA GLU A 189 8.21 -18.20 20.30
C GLU A 189 9.08 -16.93 20.26
N GLU A 190 10.41 -17.05 20.30
CA GLU A 190 11.33 -15.92 20.21
C GLU A 190 11.30 -15.31 18.80
N HIS A 191 11.41 -16.16 17.78
CA HIS A 191 11.29 -15.71 16.38
C HIS A 191 9.91 -15.10 16.09
N MET A 192 8.83 -15.64 16.67
CA MET A 192 7.49 -15.06 16.51
C MET A 192 7.36 -13.64 17.10
N ASN A 193 8.04 -13.37 18.22
CA ASN A 193 8.03 -12.04 18.83
C ASN A 193 8.78 -11.04 17.95
N GLU A 194 9.98 -11.39 17.48
CA GLU A 194 10.76 -10.56 16.56
C GLU A 194 9.98 -10.28 15.26
N LEU A 195 9.39 -11.32 14.66
CA LEU A 195 8.58 -11.17 13.45
C LEU A 195 7.34 -10.32 13.65
N SER A 196 6.73 -10.35 14.84
CA SER A 196 5.60 -9.49 15.16
C SER A 196 6.00 -8.02 15.19
N GLU A 197 7.18 -7.70 15.73
CA GLU A 197 7.69 -6.33 15.76
C GLU A 197 8.09 -5.84 14.35
N GLU A 198 8.77 -6.68 13.57
CA GLU A 198 9.15 -6.35 12.18
C GLU A 198 7.94 -6.22 11.25
N PHE A 199 6.89 -7.03 11.47
CA PHE A 199 5.68 -7.01 10.65
C PHE A 199 4.99 -5.66 10.70
N ASP A 200 4.95 -5.00 11.86
CA ASP A 200 4.35 -3.67 11.99
C ASP A 200 5.12 -2.66 11.11
N GLU A 201 6.45 -2.73 11.07
CA GLU A 201 7.26 -1.86 10.20
C GLU A 201 7.03 -2.15 8.72
N PHE A 202 6.98 -3.42 8.34
CA PHE A 202 6.70 -3.82 6.96
C PHE A 202 5.29 -3.41 6.51
N PHE A 203 4.30 -3.61 7.38
CA PHE A 203 2.93 -3.23 7.12
C PHE A 203 2.78 -1.72 7.01
N LEU A 204 3.49 -0.93 7.82
CA LEU A 204 3.50 0.53 7.67
C LEU A 204 4.15 0.96 6.37
N HIS A 205 5.16 0.23 5.88
CA HIS A 205 5.85 0.53 4.63
C HIS A 205 4.99 0.25 3.39
N ASP A 206 4.28 -0.88 3.33
CA ASP A 206 3.51 -1.27 2.14
C ASP A 206 1.97 -1.17 2.29
N GLY A 207 1.48 -0.90 3.48
CA GLY A 207 0.07 -0.99 3.87
C GLY A 207 -0.85 0.00 3.17
N SER A 208 -0.31 1.16 2.79
CA SER A 208 -1.04 2.23 2.10
C SER A 208 -1.19 1.99 0.60
N HIS A 209 -0.42 1.06 0.03
CA HIS A 209 -0.41 0.80 -1.42
C HIS A 209 -1.59 -0.06 -1.85
N VAL A 210 -2.42 0.50 -2.72
CA VAL A 210 -3.68 -0.11 -3.18
C VAL A 210 -3.43 -1.40 -3.97
N SER A 211 -2.28 -1.50 -4.65
CA SER A 211 -1.84 -2.66 -5.42
C SER A 211 -1.55 -3.88 -4.56
N VAL A 212 -1.17 -3.73 -3.29
CA VAL A 212 -0.84 -4.85 -2.41
C VAL A 212 -2.13 -5.54 -1.98
N ILE A 213 -2.36 -6.74 -2.52
CA ILE A 213 -3.60 -7.50 -2.30
C ILE A 213 -3.41 -8.77 -1.46
N LEU A 214 -2.18 -9.27 -1.40
CA LEU A 214 -1.80 -10.47 -0.66
C LEU A 214 -0.50 -10.20 0.08
N ARG A 215 -0.41 -10.72 1.31
CA ARG A 215 0.80 -10.68 2.13
C ARG A 215 1.09 -12.08 2.65
N SER A 216 2.32 -12.56 2.46
CA SER A 216 2.83 -13.74 3.16
C SER A 216 3.93 -13.30 4.13
N LEU A 217 3.80 -13.76 5.37
CA LEU A 217 4.78 -13.47 6.41
C LEU A 217 6.09 -14.22 6.18
N THR A 218 6.01 -15.44 5.67
CA THR A 218 7.15 -16.34 5.56
C THR A 218 7.14 -17.08 4.23
N CYS A 219 8.32 -17.53 3.82
CA CYS A 219 8.49 -18.49 2.75
C CYS A 219 9.01 -19.80 3.34
N GLU A 220 8.43 -20.94 2.96
CA GLU A 220 8.93 -22.28 3.32
C GLU A 220 9.17 -22.52 4.83
N SER A 221 8.44 -21.80 5.70
CA SER A 221 8.53 -21.98 7.15
C SER A 221 7.50 -22.97 7.68
N GLY A 222 7.95 -23.95 8.44
CA GLY A 222 7.09 -24.95 9.06
C GLY A 222 7.68 -26.36 8.98
N ARG A 223 7.20 -27.26 9.85
CA ARG A 223 7.45 -28.70 9.66
C ARG A 223 6.50 -29.23 8.60
N ASP A 224 7.09 -30.04 7.74
CA ASP A 224 6.48 -30.85 6.70
C ASP A 224 6.39 -30.19 5.33
N HIS A 225 7.15 -30.80 4.41
CA HIS A 225 6.90 -30.87 2.98
C HIS A 225 5.39 -30.86 2.68
N ALA A 226 4.99 -30.31 1.53
CA ALA A 226 3.61 -30.42 1.05
C ALA A 226 3.08 -31.85 1.30
N ASP A 227 1.92 -31.96 1.95
CA ASP A 227 1.33 -33.23 2.37
C ASP A 227 1.50 -34.26 1.24
N PRO A 228 2.14 -35.42 1.47
CA PRO A 228 2.29 -36.44 0.44
C PRO A 228 0.96 -36.83 -0.23
N LYS A 229 -0.17 -36.68 0.48
CA LYS A 229 -1.52 -36.90 -0.07
C LYS A 229 -1.94 -35.86 -1.11
N VAL A 230 -1.31 -34.69 -1.13
CA VAL A 230 -1.50 -33.60 -2.10
C VAL A 230 -0.55 -33.72 -3.28
N LEU A 231 0.63 -34.34 -3.10
CA LEU A 231 1.63 -34.55 -4.17
C LEU A 231 1.45 -35.83 -4.99
N GLY A 232 0.54 -36.72 -4.58
CA GLY A 232 0.22 -37.98 -5.27
C GLY A 232 0.94 -39.20 -4.70
#